data_AF-A0A484ZAJ8-F1
#
_entry.id   AF-A0A484ZAJ8-F1
#
_cell.length_a   1.000
_cell.length_b   1.000
_cell.length_c   1.000
_cell.angle_alpha   90.00
_cell.angle_beta   90.00
_cell.angle_gamma   90.00
#
_symmetry.space_group_name_H-M   'P 1'
#
loop_
_entity.id
_entity.type
_entity.pdbx_description
1 polymer ?
#
loop_
_entity_poly.entity_id
_entity_poly.type
_entity_poly.pdbx_seq_one_letter_code
_entity_poly.pdbx_strand_id
1 'polypeptide(L)'
;MKNTDFDFTYTQHTAWLSSKGTLTVLDNGDGRYLEQPALPTMKYTRYVEYKIDEKNMTVQQLWEYGKERGYDWYSPITSVVEYQKRPRHHVWFWWLDSSV
;
A
#
# COMPACT_ATOMS: atom_id res chain seq x y z
N MET A 1 -17.82 7.92 6.63
CA MET A 1 -16.82 7.62 5.58
C MET A 1 -17.53 7.10 4.33
N LYS A 2 -18.33 7.94 3.67
CA LYS A 2 -18.86 7.65 2.33
C LYS A 2 -18.21 8.66 1.39
N ASN A 3 -17.76 8.21 0.21
CA ASN A 3 -17.11 9.01 -0.85
C ASN A 3 -15.67 9.49 -0.56
N THR A 4 -14.81 8.62 -0.01
CA THR A 4 -13.37 8.89 0.09
C THR A 4 -12.58 7.72 -0.47
N ASP A 5 -11.42 7.98 -1.07
CA ASP A 5 -10.47 6.94 -1.53
C ASP A 5 -9.63 6.34 -0.38
N PHE A 6 -9.85 6.81 0.85
CA PHE A 6 -9.18 6.29 2.04
C PHE A 6 -9.50 4.82 2.25
N ASP A 7 -8.46 4.00 2.41
CA ASP A 7 -8.58 2.62 2.88
C ASP A 7 -7.40 2.29 3.80
N PHE A 8 -7.63 1.37 4.74
CA PHE A 8 -6.57 0.80 5.56
C PHE A 8 -5.76 -0.23 4.76
N THR A 9 -4.63 -0.63 5.34
CA THR A 9 -3.78 -1.66 4.78
C THR A 9 -4.15 -3.02 5.34
N TYR A 10 -4.02 -4.06 4.51
CA TYR A 10 -4.30 -5.44 4.89
C TYR A 10 -3.11 -6.31 4.49
N THR A 11 -2.69 -7.18 5.42
CA THR A 11 -1.52 -8.06 5.25
C THR A 11 -0.26 -7.30 4.80
N GLN A 12 -0.09 -6.09 5.31
CA GLN A 12 0.87 -5.11 4.81
C GLN A 12 2.33 -5.42 5.15
N HIS A 13 3.22 -4.83 4.36
CA HIS A 13 4.67 -4.87 4.56
C HIS A 13 5.28 -3.46 4.53
N THR A 14 6.48 -3.37 5.14
CA THR A 14 7.40 -2.22 5.05
C THR A 14 6.75 -0.87 5.36
N ALA A 15 6.07 -0.79 6.52
CA ALA A 15 5.54 0.46 7.06
C ALA A 15 6.70 1.34 7.56
N TRP A 16 7.30 2.10 6.66
CA TRP A 16 8.50 2.89 6.90
C TRP A 16 8.21 4.38 6.91
N LEU A 17 8.96 5.13 7.73
CA LEU A 17 8.91 6.58 7.76
C LEU A 17 9.75 7.13 6.60
N SER A 18 9.11 7.85 5.69
CA SER A 18 9.78 8.48 4.57
C SER A 18 10.58 9.72 5.01
N SER A 19 11.50 10.18 4.17
CA SER A 19 12.21 11.45 4.40
C SER A 19 11.30 12.70 4.36
N LYS A 20 10.01 12.56 3.99
CA LYS A 20 8.99 13.62 4.08
C LYS A 20 8.32 13.67 5.47
N GLY A 21 8.62 12.72 6.36
CA GLY A 21 7.93 12.56 7.65
C GLY A 21 6.55 11.93 7.52
N THR A 22 6.29 11.20 6.44
CA THR A 22 5.03 10.47 6.16
C THR A 22 5.27 8.97 6.24
N LEU A 23 4.23 8.19 6.53
CA LEU A 23 4.31 6.74 6.55
C LEU A 23 4.03 6.18 5.15
N THR A 24 4.96 5.42 4.59
CA THR A 24 4.75 4.67 3.35
C THR A 24 4.58 3.19 3.67
N VAL A 25 3.59 2.55 3.05
CA VAL A 25 3.23 1.15 3.32
C VAL A 25 2.94 0.42 2.03
N LEU A 26 3.41 -0.83 1.93
CA LEU A 26 2.97 -1.75 0.90
C LEU A 26 1.78 -2.53 1.42
N ASP A 27 0.61 -2.27 0.84
CA ASP A 27 -0.66 -2.89 1.18
C ASP A 27 -0.90 -4.07 0.23
N ASN A 28 -0.48 -5.27 0.65
CA ASN A 28 -0.64 -6.50 -0.14
C ASN A 28 -2.11 -6.73 -0.50
N GLY A 29 -3.02 -6.55 0.46
CA GLY A 29 -4.46 -6.53 0.24
C GLY A 29 -5.16 -7.87 0.39
N ASP A 30 -4.48 -8.94 0.86
CA ASP A 30 -5.19 -10.16 1.22
C ASP A 30 -6.04 -9.94 2.48
N GLY A 31 -7.26 -10.48 2.49
CA GLY A 31 -8.22 -10.28 3.56
C GLY A 31 -8.71 -8.83 3.69
N ARG A 32 -8.64 -8.03 2.61
CA ARG A 32 -9.17 -6.66 2.58
C ARG A 32 -10.63 -6.63 3.06
N TYR A 33 -10.94 -5.65 3.90
CA TYR A 33 -12.23 -5.54 4.60
C TYR A 33 -12.60 -6.74 5.49
N LEU A 34 -11.60 -7.50 5.92
CA LEU A 34 -11.74 -8.68 6.78
C LEU A 34 -12.55 -9.82 6.14
N GLU A 35 -12.56 -9.89 4.81
CA GLU A 35 -13.26 -10.92 4.04
C GLU A 35 -12.41 -11.41 2.85
N GLN A 36 -12.81 -12.54 2.28
CA GLN A 36 -12.30 -12.98 0.99
C GLN A 36 -13.28 -12.49 -0.10
N PRO A 37 -12.78 -11.92 -1.21
CA PRO A 37 -13.65 -11.50 -2.29
C PRO A 37 -14.27 -12.72 -2.99
N ALA A 38 -15.35 -12.50 -3.74
CA ALA A 38 -16.05 -13.56 -4.48
C ALA A 38 -15.14 -14.29 -5.48
N LEU A 39 -14.19 -13.60 -6.09
CA LEU A 39 -13.19 -14.16 -6.99
C LEU A 39 -11.78 -13.76 -6.55
N PRO A 40 -10.78 -14.66 -6.57
CA PRO A 40 -9.40 -14.32 -6.23
C PRO A 40 -8.83 -13.16 -7.06
N THR A 41 -9.28 -13.03 -8.32
CA THR A 41 -8.85 -11.98 -9.27
C THR A 41 -9.38 -10.58 -8.93
N MET A 42 -10.22 -10.44 -7.90
CA MET A 42 -10.65 -9.15 -7.38
C MET A 42 -9.64 -8.55 -6.37
N LYS A 43 -8.61 -9.32 -5.98
CA LYS A 43 -7.54 -8.83 -5.10
C LYS A 43 -6.60 -7.89 -5.85
N TYR A 44 -6.07 -6.91 -5.13
CA TYR A 44 -5.11 -5.95 -5.64
C TYR A 44 -4.17 -5.49 -4.53
N THR A 45 -2.95 -5.16 -4.93
CA THR A 45 -1.92 -4.57 -4.06
C THR A 45 -1.84 -3.07 -4.32
N ARG A 46 -1.59 -2.31 -3.26
CA ARG A 46 -1.36 -0.87 -3.36
C ARG A 46 -0.08 -0.46 -2.67
N TYR A 47 0.53 0.59 -3.20
CA TYR A 47 1.43 1.44 -2.42
C TYR A 47 0.59 2.57 -1.88
N VAL A 48 0.76 2.89 -0.61
CA VAL A 48 -0.03 3.94 0.03
C VAL A 48 0.86 4.80 0.93
N GLU A 49 0.60 6.11 0.90
CA GLU A 49 1.26 7.09 1.77
C GLU A 49 0.23 7.70 2.71
N TYR A 50 0.52 7.68 4.01
CA TYR A 50 -0.28 8.30 5.05
C TYR A 50 0.47 9.45 5.73
N LYS A 51 -0.27 10.49 6.07
CA LYS A 51 0.13 11.49 7.07
C LYS A 51 -0.57 11.15 8.38
N ILE A 52 0.21 11.05 9.45
CA ILE A 52 -0.29 10.82 10.80
C ILE A 52 -0.13 12.11 11.60
N ASP A 53 -1.21 12.54 12.24
CA ASP A 53 -1.18 13.59 13.26
C ASP A 53 -1.37 12.92 14.62
N GLU A 54 -0.25 12.68 15.32
CA GLU A 54 -0.23 11.99 16.61
C GLU A 54 -0.90 12.80 17.73
N LYS A 55 -0.90 14.14 17.62
CA LYS A 55 -1.52 15.00 18.63
C LYS A 55 -3.04 14.94 18.54
N ASN A 56 -3.56 14.99 17.31
CA ASN A 56 -5.00 14.97 17.06
C ASN A 56 -5.55 13.55 16.88
N MET A 57 -4.70 12.52 16.91
CA MET A 57 -5.06 11.12 16.68
C MET A 57 -5.77 10.90 15.35
N THR A 58 -5.28 11.54 14.28
CA THR A 58 -5.87 11.41 12.94
C THR A 58 -4.89 10.86 11.93
N VAL A 59 -5.43 10.24 10.89
CA VAL A 59 -4.67 9.73 9.75
C VAL A 59 -5.32 10.21 8.45
N GLN A 60 -4.49 10.61 7.49
CA GLN A 60 -4.92 11.03 6.16
C GLN A 60 -4.14 10.24 5.11
N GLN A 61 -4.84 9.57 4.20
CA GLN A 61 -4.23 9.01 2.99
C GLN A 61 -3.90 10.15 2.03
N LEU A 62 -2.64 10.29 1.67
CA LEU A 62 -2.15 11.36 0.78
C LEU A 62 -2.05 10.89 -0.68
N TRP A 63 -1.71 9.62 -0.88
CA TRP A 63 -1.42 9.08 -2.19
C TRP A 63 -1.59 7.55 -2.19
N GLU A 64 -1.97 7.02 -3.35
CA GLU A 64 -1.96 5.59 -3.61
C GLU A 64 -1.57 5.27 -5.06
N TYR A 65 -1.13 4.03 -5.29
CA TYR A 65 -0.89 3.47 -6.62
C TYR A 65 -1.05 1.96 -6.62
N GLY A 66 -1.46 1.37 -7.74
CA GLY A 66 -1.50 -0.09 -7.95
C GLY A 66 -2.92 -0.68 -8.00
N LYS A 67 -3.91 -0.05 -7.37
CA LYS A 67 -5.31 -0.50 -7.36
C LYS A 67 -5.86 -0.80 -8.76
N GLU A 68 -5.72 0.15 -9.68
CA GLU A 68 -6.21 0.05 -11.06
C GLU A 68 -5.42 -0.95 -11.94
N ARG A 69 -4.30 -1.49 -11.45
CA ARG A 69 -3.55 -2.53 -12.17
C ARG A 69 -4.09 -3.94 -11.90
N GLY A 70 -4.97 -4.10 -10.93
CA GLY A 70 -5.69 -5.35 -10.67
C GLY A 70 -4.77 -6.53 -10.31
N TYR A 71 -5.25 -7.73 -10.63
CA TYR A 71 -4.63 -8.98 -10.21
C TYR A 71 -3.25 -9.25 -10.81
N ASP A 72 -2.96 -8.75 -12.02
CA ASP A 72 -1.64 -8.92 -12.66
C ASP A 72 -0.52 -8.20 -11.90
N TRP A 73 -0.88 -7.26 -11.02
CA TRP A 73 0.03 -6.54 -10.14
C TRP A 73 -0.11 -6.94 -8.66
N TYR A 74 -0.96 -7.91 -8.36
CA TYR A 74 -1.21 -8.36 -7.00
C TYR A 74 -0.02 -9.16 -6.47
N SER A 75 0.46 -8.76 -5.30
CA SER A 75 1.50 -9.45 -4.55
C SER A 75 0.93 -9.93 -3.21
N PRO A 76 0.77 -11.25 -3.00
CA PRO A 76 0.06 -11.76 -1.83
C PRO A 76 0.87 -11.73 -0.54
N ILE A 77 2.21 -11.78 -0.61
CA ILE A 77 3.07 -11.99 0.57
C ILE A 77 4.26 -11.01 0.55
N THR A 78 5.37 -11.35 -0.11
CA THR A 78 6.64 -10.62 0.07
C THR A 78 6.80 -9.49 -0.94
N SER A 79 6.75 -8.24 -0.47
CA SER A 79 7.09 -7.07 -1.28
C SER A 79 7.47 -5.88 -0.40
N VAL A 80 8.17 -4.90 -0.99
CA VAL A 80 8.61 -3.67 -0.31
C VAL A 80 8.22 -2.43 -1.11
N VAL A 81 7.96 -1.35 -0.37
CA VAL A 81 7.84 0.00 -0.88
C VAL A 81 8.77 0.93 -0.11
N GLU A 82 9.55 1.75 -0.82
CA GLU A 82 10.40 2.77 -0.19
C GLU A 82 10.37 4.08 -0.97
N TYR A 83 10.19 5.19 -0.26
CA TYR A 83 10.30 6.53 -0.83
C TYR A 83 11.76 6.92 -1.09
N GLN A 84 12.10 7.29 -2.33
CA GLN A 84 13.44 7.78 -2.67
C GLN A 84 13.43 9.28 -3.00
N LYS A 85 14.31 10.04 -2.31
CA LYS A 85 14.53 11.47 -2.54
C LYS A 85 15.55 11.69 -3.67
N ARG A 86 15.13 11.58 -4.93
CA ARG A 86 15.95 11.86 -6.14
C ARG A 86 15.17 12.74 -7.13
N PRO A 87 15.82 13.45 -8.09
CA PRO A 87 15.19 14.58 -8.79
C PRO A 87 14.03 14.20 -9.73
N ARG A 88 13.69 12.91 -9.88
CA ARG A 88 12.44 12.44 -10.45
C ARG A 88 11.89 11.31 -9.58
N HIS A 89 10.72 11.57 -9.01
CA HIS A 89 10.02 10.78 -8.01
C HIS A 89 9.83 9.32 -8.44
N HIS A 90 10.53 8.39 -7.81
CA HIS A 90 10.21 6.98 -7.93
C HIS A 90 10.31 6.30 -6.58
N VAL A 91 9.18 5.70 -6.19
CA VAL A 91 9.10 4.64 -5.19
C VAL A 91 9.73 3.39 -5.82
N TRP A 92 10.65 2.73 -5.12
CA TRP A 92 11.23 1.48 -5.62
C TRP A 92 10.50 0.28 -5.04
N PHE A 93 10.27 -0.70 -5.93
CA PHE A 93 9.65 -1.98 -5.64
C PHE A 93 10.71 -3.07 -5.83
N TRP A 94 10.83 -3.95 -4.84
CA TRP A 94 11.47 -5.25 -5.03
C TRP A 94 10.41 -6.34 -4.89
N TRP A 95 10.33 -7.17 -5.92
CA TRP A 95 9.69 -8.46 -5.85
C TRP A 95 10.78 -9.48 -5.48
N LEU A 96 10.56 -10.25 -4.42
CA LEU A 96 11.26 -11.51 -4.27
C LEU A 96 10.43 -12.51 -5.07
N ASP A 97 10.93 -12.88 -6.24
CA ASP A 97 10.37 -13.98 -7.01
C ASP A 97 10.36 -15.23 -6.14
N SER A 98 9.17 -15.67 -5.76
CA SER A 98 8.95 -16.97 -5.14
C SER A 98 8.57 -17.99 -6.20
N SER A 99 9.28 -18.00 -7.34
CA SER A 99 9.37 -19.16 -8.22
C SER A 99 10.01 -20.32 -7.45
N VAL A 100 9.16 -21.00 -6.68
CA VAL A 100 9.27 -22.37 -6.18
C VAL A 100 7.95 -23.06 -6.45
#